data_AF-A0A699JKU6-F1
#
_entry.id   AF-A0A699JKU6-F1
#
_cell.length_a   1.000
_cell.length_b   1.000
_cell.length_c   1.000
_cell.angle_alpha   90.00
_cell.angle_beta   90.00
_cell.angle_gamma   90.00
#
_symmetry.space_group_name_H-M   'P 1'
#
loop_
_entity.id
_entity.type
_entity.pdbx_description
1 polymer ?
#
loop_
_entity_poly.entity_id
_entity_poly.type
_entity_poly.pdbx_seq_one_letter_code
_entity_poly.pdbx_strand_id
1 'polypeptide(L)'
;MALGYQNLFYLKQAQPKQQSLYDGKVLLEKHDPPIVHDLEETLQLAQESHLKIKQLNKEIKPSNYTKISHLSGVFVSQMAKSREELYFSNTSKTANVSKTISVEEFSDDTTPSVARKFLNEVKSTIVALQRVVKQRMNLKTHNWSSSAHQELHKIVKDEIFPIVNQVDARVQNFEIQFLKEAAKFVGDFKSLTKEANESLAKHKALELEIKRLLRAVVSQDIISVMQNNSVDETSNLQTELERTKE
;
A
#
# COMPACT_ATOMS: atom_id res chain seq x y z
N MET A 1 -25.34 15.95 -45.79
CA MET A 1 -24.54 17.20 -45.75
C MET A 1 -25.32 18.19 -44.88
N ALA A 2 -25.00 18.24 -43.57
CA ALA A 2 -25.70 19.08 -42.61
C ALA A 2 -24.69 20.10 -42.07
N LEU A 3 -24.85 21.37 -42.46
CA LEU A 3 -24.07 22.49 -41.97
C LEU A 3 -24.64 22.91 -40.62
N GLY A 4 -23.93 22.57 -39.55
CA GLY A 4 -24.24 23.00 -38.19
C GLY A 4 -23.96 24.50 -38.02
N TYR A 5 -24.96 25.24 -37.56
CA TYR A 5 -24.87 26.66 -37.23
C TYR A 5 -23.84 26.89 -36.11
N GLN A 6 -22.79 27.66 -36.40
CA GLN A 6 -21.84 28.16 -35.41
C GLN A 6 -22.47 29.35 -34.66
N ASN A 7 -22.79 29.17 -33.38
CA ASN A 7 -23.41 30.21 -32.55
C ASN A 7 -22.34 31.25 -32.09
N LEU A 8 -22.38 32.45 -32.69
CA LEU A 8 -21.41 33.53 -32.51
C LEU A 8 -21.32 34.07 -31.06
N PHE A 9 -22.33 33.78 -30.23
CA PHE A 9 -22.40 34.23 -28.84
C PHE A 9 -21.29 33.64 -27.96
N TYR A 10 -20.93 32.38 -28.19
CA TYR A 10 -19.86 31.72 -27.41
C TYR A 10 -18.45 32.17 -27.83
N LEU A 11 -18.27 32.56 -29.10
CA LEU A 11 -16.97 33.02 -29.61
C LEU A 11 -16.54 34.35 -28.97
N LYS A 12 -17.50 35.25 -28.73
CA LYS A 12 -17.24 36.56 -28.08
C LYS A 12 -16.89 36.43 -26.59
N GLN A 13 -17.34 35.37 -25.91
CA GLN A 13 -16.99 35.14 -24.50
C GLN A 13 -15.64 34.44 -24.30
N ALA A 14 -15.08 33.82 -25.34
CA ALA A 14 -13.78 33.15 -25.28
C ALA A 14 -12.60 34.12 -25.48
N GLN A 15 -12.78 35.22 -26.23
CA GLN A 15 -11.72 36.18 -26.52
C GLN A 15 -11.14 36.96 -25.32
N PRO A 16 -11.92 37.39 -24.30
CA PRO A 16 -11.34 38.13 -23.18
C PRO A 16 -10.62 37.25 -22.13
N LYS A 17 -10.55 35.92 -22.33
CA LYS A 17 -9.89 34.98 -21.40
C LYS A 17 -8.62 34.32 -21.92
N GLN A 18 -8.11 34.71 -23.10
CA GLN A 18 -6.74 34.37 -23.46
C GLN A 18 -5.80 35.41 -22.86
N GLN A 19 -5.34 35.15 -21.63
CA GLN A 19 -4.14 35.78 -21.09
C GLN A 19 -2.96 35.31 -21.94
N SER A 20 -2.58 36.10 -22.93
CA SER A 20 -1.39 35.88 -23.76
C SER A 20 -0.15 36.17 -22.91
N LEU A 21 0.34 35.16 -22.19
CA LEU A 21 1.46 35.33 -21.26
C LEU A 21 2.82 35.49 -21.96
N TYR A 22 2.97 35.08 -23.23
CA TYR A 22 4.20 35.26 -24.02
C TYR A 22 3.98 34.82 -25.48
N ASP A 23 4.18 35.70 -26.47
CA ASP A 23 4.17 35.34 -27.91
C ASP A 23 5.60 35.27 -28.49
N GLY A 24 6.51 34.64 -27.74
CA GLY A 24 7.85 34.30 -28.22
C GLY A 24 8.82 35.46 -28.42
N LYS A 25 8.38 36.72 -28.45
CA LYS A 25 9.27 37.88 -28.75
C LYS A 25 9.15 39.11 -27.85
N VAL A 26 8.05 39.34 -27.11
CA VAL A 26 7.91 40.50 -26.19
C VAL A 26 7.04 40.14 -24.99
N LEU A 27 7.49 40.49 -23.77
CA LEU A 27 6.65 40.55 -22.57
C LEU A 27 5.95 41.92 -22.53
N LEU A 28 4.65 41.95 -22.77
CA LEU A 28 3.83 43.15 -22.62
C LEU A 28 2.99 42.99 -21.36
N GLU A 29 3.45 43.66 -20.31
CA GLU A 29 2.70 44.34 -19.22
C GLU A 29 3.51 44.24 -17.91
N LYS A 30 3.91 45.41 -17.39
CA LYS A 30 4.62 45.52 -16.11
C LYS A 30 3.59 45.31 -14.99
N HIS A 31 3.55 44.11 -14.43
CA HIS A 31 2.90 43.89 -13.14
C HIS A 31 3.91 44.09 -12.01
N ASP A 32 3.46 44.66 -10.90
CA ASP A 32 4.23 44.62 -9.66
C ASP A 32 4.47 43.15 -9.28
N PRO A 33 5.72 42.74 -8.98
CA PRO A 33 5.99 41.35 -8.66
C PRO A 33 5.16 40.94 -7.42
N PRO A 34 4.51 39.76 -7.45
CA PRO A 34 3.87 39.24 -6.25
C PRO A 34 4.94 39.14 -5.17
N ILE A 35 4.65 39.67 -3.98
CA ILE A 35 5.51 39.53 -2.81
C ILE A 35 5.53 38.04 -2.47
N VAL A 36 6.55 37.34 -2.96
CA VAL A 36 6.90 36.00 -2.54
C VAL A 36 7.62 36.15 -1.21
N HIS A 37 6.95 35.78 -0.12
CA HIS A 37 7.66 35.56 1.13
C HIS A 37 8.51 34.31 0.93
N ASP A 38 9.78 34.50 0.57
CA ASP A 38 10.80 33.48 0.77
C ASP A 38 10.90 33.26 2.28
N LEU A 39 10.06 32.35 2.80
CA LEU A 39 10.21 31.86 4.16
C LEU A 39 11.54 31.09 4.16
N GLU A 40 12.57 31.73 4.71
CA GLU A 40 13.90 31.16 4.99
C GLU A 40 13.79 29.76 5.63
N GLU A 41 12.71 29.53 6.38
CA GLU A 41 12.28 28.28 6.97
C GLU A 41 12.09 27.12 5.96
N THR A 42 11.56 27.40 4.76
CA THR A 42 11.34 26.39 3.70
C THR A 42 12.67 25.95 3.07
N LEU A 43 13.59 26.89 2.87
CA LEU A 43 14.93 26.60 2.37
C LEU A 43 15.74 25.78 3.39
N GLN A 44 15.60 26.13 4.68
CA GLN A 44 16.26 25.43 5.78
C GLN A 44 15.75 23.98 5.93
N LEU A 45 14.44 23.75 5.84
CA LEU A 45 13.83 22.41 5.84
C LEU A 45 14.31 21.55 4.67
N ALA A 46 14.44 22.13 3.47
CA ALA A 46 14.94 21.44 2.30
C ALA A 46 16.42 21.03 2.47
N GLN A 47 17.25 21.92 3.03
CA GLN A 47 18.66 21.65 3.31
C GLN A 47 18.84 20.57 4.40
N GLU A 48 18.02 20.62 5.46
CA GLU A 48 18.04 19.63 6.54
C GLU A 48 17.64 18.24 6.04
N SER A 49 16.61 18.16 5.18
CA SER A 49 16.22 16.92 4.49
C SER A 49 17.37 16.31 3.67
N HIS A 50 18.06 17.14 2.89
CA HIS A 50 19.21 16.71 2.09
C HIS A 50 20.37 16.18 2.93
N LEU A 51 20.67 16.82 4.07
CA LEU A 51 21.72 16.35 5.00
C LEU A 51 21.34 15.01 5.65
N LYS A 52 20.07 14.84 6.02
CA LYS A 52 19.55 13.62 6.66
C LYS A 52 19.59 12.41 5.72
N ILE A 53 19.24 12.59 4.44
CA ILE A 53 19.37 11.56 3.40
C ILE A 53 20.85 11.18 3.20
N LYS A 54 21.75 12.16 3.18
CA LYS A 54 23.19 11.92 3.02
C LYS A 54 23.81 11.20 4.23
N GLN A 55 23.22 11.34 5.41
CA GLN A 55 23.62 10.60 6.62
C GLN A 55 23.12 9.15 6.59
N LEU A 56 21.86 8.91 6.23
CA LEU A 56 21.28 7.56 6.08
C LEU A 56 21.97 6.74 4.99
N ASN A 57 22.37 7.37 3.88
CA ASN A 57 23.08 6.69 2.79
C ASN A 57 24.47 6.15 3.17
N LYS A 58 25.05 6.58 4.30
CA LYS A 58 26.30 5.99 4.83
C LYS A 58 26.07 4.70 5.62
N GLU A 59 24.87 4.46 6.13
CA GLU A 59 24.51 3.26 6.90
C GLU A 59 23.96 2.12 6.04
N ILE A 60 23.48 2.41 4.82
CA ILE A 60 22.95 1.41 3.91
C ILE A 60 24.09 0.72 3.19
N LYS A 61 24.53 -0.43 3.73
CA LYS A 61 25.40 -1.34 2.98
C LYS A 61 24.61 -1.94 1.81
N PRO A 62 25.14 -1.96 0.58
CA PRO A 62 24.48 -2.63 -0.53
C PRO A 62 24.35 -4.13 -0.20
N SER A 63 23.12 -4.63 -0.24
CA SER A 63 22.84 -6.05 -0.02
C SER A 63 23.60 -6.91 -1.03
N ASN A 64 24.33 -7.91 -0.53
CA ASN A 64 25.10 -8.82 -1.38
C ASN A 64 24.14 -9.86 -2.01
N TYR A 65 23.67 -9.56 -3.21
CA TYR A 65 22.74 -10.38 -3.99
C TYR A 65 23.26 -11.80 -4.28
N THR A 66 24.57 -12.06 -4.15
CA THR A 66 25.15 -13.40 -4.31
C THR A 66 24.54 -14.40 -3.31
N LYS A 67 24.22 -13.95 -2.08
CA LYS A 67 23.57 -14.82 -1.08
C LYS A 67 22.10 -15.14 -1.40
N ILE A 68 21.40 -14.21 -2.07
CA ILE A 68 19.99 -14.38 -2.44
C ILE A 68 19.89 -15.35 -3.63
N SER A 69 20.77 -15.23 -4.61
CA SER A 69 20.80 -16.12 -5.78
C SER A 69 21.17 -17.57 -5.45
N HIS A 70 21.98 -17.82 -4.41
CA HIS A 70 22.28 -19.18 -3.96
C HIS A 70 21.09 -19.88 -3.27
N LEU A 71 20.14 -19.12 -2.70
CA LEU A 71 18.95 -19.65 -2.03
C LEU A 71 17.79 -19.92 -3.01
N SER A 72 17.72 -19.17 -4.10
CA SER A 72 16.72 -19.35 -5.16
C SER A 72 17.38 -19.95 -6.40
N GLY A 73 17.48 -21.28 -6.48
CA GLY A 73 18.10 -22.02 -7.61
C GLY A 73 17.43 -21.84 -8.99
N VAL A 74 16.63 -20.79 -9.20
CA VAL A 74 15.87 -20.49 -10.42
C VAL A 74 15.89 -18.97 -10.69
N PHE A 75 17.01 -18.29 -10.50
CA PHE A 75 17.13 -16.90 -10.96
C PHE A 75 18.25 -16.77 -11.98
N VAL A 76 17.87 -16.73 -13.25
CA VAL A 76 18.76 -16.39 -14.37
C VAL A 76 18.95 -14.87 -14.35
N SER A 77 20.16 -14.39 -14.05
CA SER A 77 20.49 -12.98 -14.23
C SER A 77 20.55 -12.65 -15.72
N GLN A 78 19.50 -12.05 -16.28
CA GLN A 78 19.61 -11.40 -17.58
C GLN A 78 20.41 -10.11 -17.39
N MET A 79 21.72 -10.18 -17.63
CA MET A 79 22.62 -9.02 -17.59
C MET A 79 22.57 -8.18 -18.89
N ALA A 80 21.66 -8.51 -19.81
CA ALA A 80 21.42 -7.77 -21.03
C ALA A 80 19.99 -7.22 -21.00
N LYS A 81 19.86 -5.89 -21.14
CA LYS A 81 18.57 -5.21 -21.26
C LYS A 81 17.72 -5.87 -22.34
N SER A 82 16.48 -6.23 -22.01
CA SER A 82 15.56 -6.81 -22.99
C SER A 82 15.17 -5.77 -24.04
N ARG A 83 14.76 -6.25 -25.22
CA ARG A 83 14.32 -5.39 -26.33
C ARG A 83 13.12 -4.51 -25.93
N GLU A 84 12.29 -4.97 -24.99
CA GLU A 84 11.22 -4.19 -24.36
C GLU A 84 11.76 -3.03 -23.49
N GLU A 85 12.84 -3.19 -22.71
CA GLU A 85 13.42 -2.10 -21.90
C GLU A 85 14.01 -0.96 -22.76
N LEU A 86 14.54 -1.29 -23.93
CA LEU A 86 14.97 -0.29 -24.92
C LEU A 86 13.78 0.51 -25.48
N TYR A 87 12.59 -0.11 -25.54
CA TYR A 87 11.36 0.53 -25.99
C TYR A 87 10.84 1.55 -24.97
N PHE A 88 10.93 1.25 -23.66
CA PHE A 88 10.49 2.16 -22.59
C PHE A 88 11.40 3.36 -22.36
N SER A 89 12.69 3.29 -22.73
CA SER A 89 13.64 4.39 -22.52
C SER A 89 13.45 5.57 -23.49
N ASN A 90 12.83 5.32 -24.66
CA ASN A 90 12.76 6.30 -25.75
C ASN A 90 11.46 7.15 -25.77
N THR A 91 10.49 6.86 -24.93
CA THR A 91 9.16 7.52 -24.94
C THR A 91 9.02 8.67 -23.94
N SER A 92 10.07 9.03 -23.20
CA SER A 92 10.05 10.17 -22.26
C SER A 92 10.13 11.56 -22.91
N LYS A 93 9.99 11.65 -24.24
CA LYS A 93 9.75 12.92 -24.94
C LYS A 93 8.35 12.94 -25.58
N THR A 94 7.58 13.92 -25.12
CA THR A 94 6.31 14.48 -25.63
C THR A 94 4.97 13.79 -25.32
N ALA A 95 4.25 14.48 -24.42
CA ALA A 95 2.86 14.92 -24.53
C ALA A 95 1.71 13.90 -24.63
N ASN A 96 1.08 13.72 -23.47
CA ASN A 96 -0.35 13.85 -23.21
C ASN A 96 -1.32 12.72 -23.64
N VAL A 97 -2.17 12.40 -22.65
CA VAL A 97 -3.49 11.73 -22.72
C VAL A 97 -3.45 10.21 -22.63
N SER A 98 -3.46 9.71 -21.39
CA SER A 98 -4.58 8.90 -20.87
C SER A 98 -4.51 8.85 -19.35
N LYS A 99 -5.47 9.52 -18.72
CA LYS A 99 -5.66 9.60 -17.28
C LYS A 99 -6.34 8.31 -16.82
N THR A 100 -5.57 7.25 -16.60
CA THR A 100 -5.99 6.17 -15.70
C THR A 100 -5.63 6.60 -14.30
N ILE A 101 -6.64 6.67 -13.44
CA ILE A 101 -6.50 7.01 -12.02
C ILE A 101 -5.51 5.99 -11.42
N SER A 102 -4.27 6.43 -11.21
CA SER A 102 -3.34 5.76 -10.33
C SER A 102 -3.96 5.81 -8.95
N VAL A 103 -4.42 4.66 -8.49
CA VAL A 103 -4.72 4.45 -7.08
C VAL A 103 -3.43 4.78 -6.35
N GLU A 104 -3.49 5.87 -5.60
CA GLU A 104 -2.52 6.26 -4.60
C GLU A 104 -2.06 4.99 -3.88
N GLU A 105 -0.78 4.69 -4.04
CA GLU A 105 -0.07 3.61 -3.36
C GLU A 105 -0.29 3.81 -1.86
N PHE A 106 -1.22 3.04 -1.30
CA PHE A 106 -1.51 3.06 0.12
C PHE A 106 -0.25 2.57 0.85
N SER A 107 0.51 3.54 1.36
CA SER A 107 1.62 3.36 2.28
C SER A 107 1.30 2.29 3.33
N ASP A 108 2.23 1.37 3.55
CA ASP A 108 2.18 0.17 4.42
C ASP A 108 1.84 0.40 5.90
N ASP A 109 1.44 1.61 6.28
CA ASP A 109 1.06 1.96 7.63
C ASP A 109 -0.47 1.91 7.79
N THR A 110 -1.06 0.74 7.54
CA THR A 110 -2.49 0.50 7.79
C THR A 110 -2.73 0.28 9.29
N THR A 111 -2.42 1.30 10.08
CA THR A 111 -2.91 1.39 11.44
C THR A 111 -4.42 1.67 11.36
N PRO A 112 -5.30 1.00 12.13
CA PRO A 112 -6.72 1.33 12.26
C PRO A 112 -7.01 2.81 12.59
N SER A 113 -5.98 3.61 12.84
CA SER A 113 -6.01 5.03 13.15
C SER A 113 -6.41 5.91 11.96
N VAL A 114 -6.04 5.60 10.71
CA VAL A 114 -6.37 6.48 9.56
C VAL A 114 -7.87 6.45 9.26
N ALA A 115 -8.43 5.25 9.09
CA ALA A 115 -9.87 5.07 8.90
C ALA A 115 -10.67 5.60 10.12
N ARG A 116 -10.19 5.34 11.35
CA ARG A 116 -10.82 5.87 12.56
C ARG A 116 -10.75 7.40 12.65
N LYS A 117 -9.62 8.01 12.28
CA LYS A 117 -9.46 9.48 12.23
C LYS A 117 -10.43 10.08 11.22
N PHE A 118 -10.52 9.51 10.03
CA PHE A 118 -11.47 9.94 9.00
C PHE A 118 -12.93 9.82 9.48
N LEU A 119 -13.31 8.68 10.08
CA LEU A 119 -14.66 8.51 10.65
C LEU A 119 -14.96 9.52 11.74
N ASN A 120 -14.00 9.82 12.62
CA ASN A 120 -14.15 10.82 13.66
C ASN A 120 -14.34 12.23 13.08
N GLU A 121 -13.65 12.56 11.99
CA GLU A 121 -13.80 13.84 11.28
C GLU A 121 -15.16 13.96 10.58
N VAL A 122 -15.62 12.89 9.93
CA VAL A 122 -16.98 12.82 9.36
C VAL A 122 -18.02 13.03 10.46
N LYS A 123 -17.87 12.33 11.59
CA LYS A 123 -18.76 12.44 12.75
C LYS A 123 -18.78 13.85 13.33
N SER A 124 -17.61 14.48 13.51
CA SER A 124 -17.53 15.85 14.04
C SER A 124 -18.20 16.85 13.09
N THR A 125 -18.04 16.67 11.78
CA THR A 125 -18.65 17.51 10.75
C THR A 125 -20.19 17.37 10.75
N ILE A 126 -20.70 16.15 10.87
CA ILE A 126 -22.14 15.88 10.98
C ILE A 126 -22.72 16.53 12.23
N VAL A 127 -22.06 16.39 13.38
CA VAL A 127 -22.50 17.01 14.64
C VAL A 127 -22.48 18.54 14.53
N ALA A 128 -21.46 19.12 13.89
CA ALA A 128 -21.40 20.55 13.63
C ALA A 128 -22.56 21.01 12.74
N LEU A 129 -22.86 20.27 11.66
CA LEU A 129 -23.99 20.55 10.78
C LEU A 129 -25.32 20.46 11.53
N GLN A 130 -25.55 19.39 12.31
CA GLN A 130 -26.73 19.24 13.14
C GLN A 130 -26.92 20.43 14.09
N ARG A 131 -25.84 20.90 14.73
CA ARG A 131 -25.87 22.04 15.64
C ARG A 131 -26.25 23.33 14.91
N VAL A 132 -25.63 23.59 13.76
CA VAL A 132 -25.93 24.77 12.94
C VAL A 132 -27.37 24.75 12.47
N VAL A 133 -27.84 23.63 11.93
CA VAL A 133 -29.23 23.46 11.46
C VAL A 133 -30.20 23.71 12.62
N LYS A 134 -29.99 23.06 13.77
CA LYS A 134 -30.84 23.22 14.96
C LYS A 134 -30.83 24.65 15.51
N GLN A 135 -29.68 25.31 15.52
CA GLN A 135 -29.57 26.71 15.95
C GLN A 135 -30.36 27.63 15.01
N ARG A 136 -30.20 27.46 13.70
CA ARG A 136 -30.90 28.28 12.69
C ARG A 136 -32.41 28.07 12.72
N MET A 137 -32.90 26.87 13.07
CA MET A 137 -34.32 26.60 13.28
C MET A 137 -34.94 27.31 14.50
N ASN A 138 -34.14 27.53 15.55
CA ASN A 138 -34.60 28.08 16.82
C ASN A 138 -34.51 29.61 16.91
N LEU A 139 -33.97 30.28 15.89
CA LEU A 139 -33.92 31.75 15.85
C LEU A 139 -35.36 32.31 15.83
N LYS A 140 -35.66 33.18 16.80
CA LYS A 140 -37.00 33.76 17.01
C LYS A 140 -37.45 34.47 15.72
N THR A 141 -38.54 34.01 15.13
CA THR A 141 -39.08 34.36 13.80
C THR A 141 -39.70 35.74 13.66
N HIS A 142 -39.60 36.59 14.70
CA HIS A 142 -40.20 37.93 14.71
C HIS A 142 -39.72 38.89 13.59
N ASN A 143 -38.61 38.58 12.89
CA ASN A 143 -38.13 39.33 11.72
C ASN A 143 -38.37 38.63 10.36
N TRP A 144 -39.00 37.45 10.35
CA TRP A 144 -39.29 36.66 9.15
C TRP A 144 -40.76 36.82 8.72
N SER A 145 -41.10 38.03 8.29
CA SER A 145 -42.46 38.36 7.82
C SER A 145 -42.73 37.96 6.37
N SER A 146 -41.69 37.61 5.58
CA SER A 146 -41.89 37.23 4.18
C SER A 146 -42.20 35.74 4.02
N SER A 147 -43.13 35.43 3.11
CA SER A 147 -43.51 34.05 2.74
C SER A 147 -42.30 33.18 2.37
N ALA A 148 -41.29 33.75 1.70
CA ALA A 148 -40.07 33.04 1.34
C ALA A 148 -39.29 32.50 2.55
N HIS A 149 -39.27 33.22 3.68
CA HIS A 149 -38.60 32.74 4.90
C HIS A 149 -39.36 31.60 5.58
N GLN A 150 -40.69 31.61 5.51
CA GLN A 150 -41.53 30.54 6.07
C GLN A 150 -41.37 29.23 5.29
N GLU A 151 -41.35 29.30 3.95
CA GLU A 151 -41.09 28.14 3.09
C GLU A 151 -39.69 27.56 3.34
N LEU A 152 -38.66 28.41 3.46
CA LEU A 152 -37.31 27.95 3.81
C LEU A 152 -37.26 27.27 5.19
N HIS A 153 -37.93 27.83 6.20
CA HIS A 153 -37.99 27.21 7.52
C HIS A 153 -38.62 25.82 7.46
N LYS A 154 -39.71 25.68 6.70
CA LYS A 154 -40.41 24.41 6.49
C LYS A 154 -39.51 23.39 5.79
N ILE A 155 -38.83 23.75 4.70
CA ILE A 155 -37.89 22.87 3.99
C ILE A 155 -36.76 22.41 4.93
N VAL A 156 -36.15 23.34 5.67
CA VAL A 156 -35.05 23.00 6.58
C VAL A 156 -35.54 22.06 7.70
N LYS A 157 -36.75 22.27 8.21
CA LYS A 157 -37.37 21.49 9.30
C LYS A 157 -37.85 20.12 8.86
N ASP A 158 -38.61 20.07 7.80
CA ASP A 158 -39.37 18.88 7.42
C ASP A 158 -38.59 18.00 6.43
N GLU A 159 -37.61 18.55 5.71
CA GLU A 159 -36.82 17.80 4.72
C GLU A 159 -35.36 17.65 5.14
N ILE A 160 -34.64 18.74 5.39
CA ILE A 160 -33.18 18.69 5.60
C ILE A 160 -32.82 18.03 6.93
N PHE A 161 -33.48 18.39 8.02
CA PHE A 161 -33.13 17.87 9.35
C PHE A 161 -33.35 16.35 9.51
N PRO A 162 -34.45 15.76 9.02
CA PRO A 162 -34.59 14.31 8.95
C PRO A 162 -33.47 13.62 8.15
N ILE A 163 -33.04 14.20 7.02
CA ILE A 163 -31.94 13.66 6.22
C ILE A 163 -30.63 13.65 7.02
N VAL A 164 -30.30 14.76 7.69
CA VAL A 164 -29.08 14.86 8.50
C VAL A 164 -29.10 13.81 9.63
N ASN A 165 -30.23 13.61 10.30
CA ASN A 165 -30.36 12.59 11.34
C ASN A 165 -30.25 11.16 10.77
N GLN A 166 -30.78 10.92 9.57
CA GLN A 166 -30.64 9.63 8.90
C GLN A 166 -29.17 9.35 8.53
N VAL A 167 -28.44 10.35 8.03
CA VAL A 167 -27.01 10.23 7.72
C VAL A 167 -26.21 9.91 8.99
N ASP A 168 -26.47 10.62 10.08
CA ASP A 168 -25.84 10.36 11.38
C ASP A 168 -26.08 8.92 11.85
N ALA A 169 -27.33 8.44 11.81
CA ALA A 169 -27.66 7.06 12.17
C ALA A 169 -26.95 6.02 11.28
N ARG A 170 -26.83 6.28 9.97
CA ARG A 170 -26.11 5.40 9.03
C ARG A 170 -24.61 5.35 9.33
N VAL A 171 -23.99 6.50 9.64
CA VAL A 171 -22.58 6.57 10.01
C VAL A 171 -22.32 5.81 11.32
N GLN A 172 -23.18 5.96 12.32
CA GLN A 172 -23.08 5.21 13.57
C GLN A 172 -23.22 3.70 13.35
N ASN A 173 -24.18 3.27 12.54
CA ASN A 173 -24.33 1.84 12.20
C ASN A 173 -23.10 1.30 11.46
N PHE A 174 -22.55 2.05 10.51
CA PHE A 174 -21.32 1.68 9.82
C PHE A 174 -20.14 1.53 10.79
N GLU A 175 -19.95 2.50 11.70
CA GLU A 175 -18.89 2.46 12.73
C GLU A 175 -18.98 1.17 13.57
N ILE A 176 -20.18 0.81 14.02
CA ILE A 176 -20.43 -0.41 14.80
C ILE A 176 -20.08 -1.67 14.00
N GLN A 177 -20.57 -1.79 12.75
CA GLN A 177 -20.31 -2.96 11.91
C GLN A 177 -18.82 -3.09 11.56
N PHE A 178 -18.18 -1.96 11.23
CA PHE A 178 -16.76 -1.92 10.94
C PHE A 178 -15.92 -2.40 12.12
N LEU A 179 -16.22 -1.91 13.34
CA LEU A 179 -15.51 -2.34 14.54
C LEU A 179 -15.72 -3.83 14.85
N LYS A 180 -16.93 -4.35 14.60
CA LYS A 180 -17.23 -5.79 14.75
C LYS A 180 -16.41 -6.65 13.79
N GLU A 181 -16.36 -6.27 12.52
CA GLU A 181 -15.58 -7.01 11.51
C GLU A 181 -14.08 -6.93 11.80
N ALA A 182 -13.58 -5.75 12.18
CA ALA A 182 -12.18 -5.57 12.58
C ALA A 182 -11.81 -6.44 13.79
N ALA A 183 -12.70 -6.57 14.78
CA ALA A 183 -12.47 -7.44 15.94
C ALA A 183 -12.40 -8.92 15.54
N LYS A 184 -13.29 -9.36 14.64
CA LYS A 184 -13.26 -10.73 14.10
C LYS A 184 -11.96 -11.00 13.34
N PHE A 185 -11.56 -10.09 12.47
CA PHE A 185 -10.31 -10.17 11.70
C PHE A 185 -9.08 -10.30 12.62
N VAL A 186 -8.98 -9.46 13.66
CA VAL A 186 -7.89 -9.54 14.64
C VAL A 186 -7.89 -10.90 15.36
N GLY A 187 -9.07 -11.44 15.67
CA GLY A 187 -9.22 -12.77 16.26
C GLY A 187 -8.71 -13.89 15.34
N ASP A 188 -9.09 -13.84 14.06
CA ASP A 188 -8.68 -14.82 13.04
C ASP A 188 -7.16 -14.78 12.83
N PHE A 189 -6.55 -13.58 12.74
CA PHE A 189 -5.10 -13.42 12.64
C PHE A 189 -4.34 -13.98 13.84
N LYS A 190 -4.87 -13.81 15.05
CA LYS A 190 -4.28 -14.39 16.26
C LYS A 190 -4.31 -15.92 16.20
N SER A 191 -5.41 -16.49 15.75
CA SER A 191 -5.53 -17.94 15.54
C SER A 191 -4.55 -18.46 14.49
N LEU A 192 -4.45 -17.76 13.35
CA LEU A 192 -3.51 -18.08 12.27
C LEU A 192 -2.04 -18.03 12.74
N THR A 193 -1.69 -17.01 13.54
CA THR A 193 -0.34 -16.90 14.11
C THR A 193 -0.02 -18.08 15.03
N LYS A 194 -1.00 -18.52 15.84
CA LYS A 194 -0.84 -19.69 16.71
C LYS A 194 -0.62 -20.97 15.88
N GLU A 195 -1.45 -21.17 14.86
CA GLU A 195 -1.35 -22.33 13.96
C GLU A 195 -0.01 -22.35 13.21
N ALA A 196 0.45 -21.21 12.70
CA ALA A 196 1.76 -21.08 12.06
C ALA A 196 2.91 -21.45 13.00
N ASN A 197 2.86 -21.01 14.26
CA ASN A 197 3.87 -21.37 15.27
C ASN A 197 3.85 -22.86 15.62
N GLU A 198 2.67 -23.46 15.77
CA GLU A 198 2.53 -24.90 16.00
C GLU A 198 3.05 -25.72 14.81
N SER A 199 2.75 -25.29 13.58
CA SER A 199 3.26 -25.89 12.34
C SER A 199 4.79 -25.80 12.25
N LEU A 200 5.37 -24.64 12.59
CA LEU A 200 6.81 -24.44 12.63
C LEU A 200 7.49 -25.37 13.64
N ALA A 201 6.88 -25.58 14.82
CA ALA A 201 7.40 -26.51 15.82
C ALA A 201 7.37 -27.97 15.32
N LYS A 202 6.27 -28.39 14.69
CA LYS A 202 6.15 -29.72 14.07
C LYS A 202 7.19 -29.92 12.96
N HIS A 203 7.42 -28.91 12.12
CA HIS A 203 8.41 -28.96 11.06
C HIS A 203 9.83 -29.17 11.62
N LYS A 204 10.21 -28.42 12.66
CA LYS A 204 11.52 -28.58 13.34
C LYS A 204 11.67 -29.96 13.97
N ALA A 205 10.62 -30.49 14.59
CA ALA A 205 10.65 -31.83 15.18
C ALA A 205 10.85 -32.92 14.10
N LEU A 206 10.14 -32.80 12.97
CA LEU A 206 10.30 -33.70 11.84
C LEU A 206 11.70 -33.64 11.23
N GLU A 207 12.27 -32.45 11.09
CA GLU A 207 13.64 -32.25 10.59
C GLU A 207 14.68 -32.96 11.48
N LEU A 208 14.52 -32.88 12.80
CA LEU A 208 15.38 -33.57 13.76
C LEU A 208 15.24 -35.09 13.67
N GLU A 209 14.01 -35.60 13.51
CA GLU A 209 13.77 -37.04 13.38
C GLU A 209 14.37 -37.59 12.08
N ILE A 210 14.23 -36.88 10.96
CA ILE A 210 14.88 -37.24 9.69
C ILE A 210 16.41 -37.30 9.87
N LYS A 211 17.01 -36.29 10.53
CA LYS A 211 18.46 -36.30 10.83
C LYS A 211 18.87 -37.49 11.69
N ARG A 212 18.05 -37.87 12.68
CA ARG A 212 18.28 -39.02 13.55
C ARG A 212 18.20 -40.34 12.77
N LEU A 213 17.17 -40.50 11.94
CA LEU A 213 16.98 -41.68 11.09
C LEU A 213 18.10 -41.84 10.06
N LEU A 214 18.50 -40.77 9.39
CA LEU A 214 19.63 -40.80 8.47
C LEU A 214 20.92 -41.26 9.15
N ARG A 215 21.21 -40.77 10.36
CA ARG A 215 22.36 -41.23 11.15
C ARG A 215 22.25 -42.72 11.48
N ALA A 216 21.07 -43.19 11.87
CA ALA A 216 20.86 -44.59 12.22
C ALA A 216 21.04 -45.52 11.00
N VAL A 217 20.51 -45.15 9.84
CA VAL A 217 20.65 -45.91 8.58
C VAL A 217 22.12 -46.00 8.17
N VAL A 218 22.85 -44.87 8.17
CA VAL A 218 24.29 -44.88 7.84
C VAL A 218 25.08 -45.78 8.80
N SER A 219 24.78 -45.76 10.10
CA SER A 219 25.41 -46.66 11.06
C SER A 219 25.07 -48.14 10.80
N GLN A 220 23.83 -48.44 10.44
CA GLN A 220 23.38 -49.81 10.13
C GLN A 220 24.11 -50.35 8.89
N ASP A 221 24.24 -49.53 7.85
CA ASP A 221 24.95 -49.89 6.61
C ASP A 221 26.43 -50.19 6.89
N ILE A 222 27.09 -49.36 7.72
CA ILE A 222 28.48 -49.59 8.14
C ILE A 222 28.62 -50.94 8.85
N ILE A 223 27.72 -51.25 9.80
CA ILE A 223 27.74 -52.52 10.53
C ILE A 223 27.55 -53.71 9.58
N SER A 224 26.61 -53.61 8.64
CA SER A 224 26.35 -54.69 7.67
C SER A 224 27.57 -54.96 6.78
N VAL A 225 28.24 -53.92 6.29
CA VAL A 225 29.47 -54.07 5.48
C VAL A 225 30.59 -54.71 6.29
N MET A 226 30.78 -54.30 7.55
CA MET A 226 31.80 -54.91 8.41
C MET A 226 31.54 -56.39 8.70
N GLN A 227 30.28 -56.77 8.94
CA GLN A 227 29.90 -58.16 9.18
C GLN A 227 30.09 -59.03 7.94
N ASN A 228 29.68 -58.56 6.77
CA ASN A 228 29.82 -59.33 5.53
C ASN A 228 31.29 -59.59 5.17
N ASN A 229 32.16 -58.59 5.35
CA ASN A 229 33.59 -58.76 5.07
C ASN A 229 34.29 -59.76 6.01
N SER A 230 33.92 -59.81 7.30
CA SER A 230 34.55 -60.75 8.24
C SER A 230 34.06 -62.19 8.07
N VAL A 231 32.80 -62.38 7.65
CA VAL A 231 32.23 -63.69 7.31
C VAL A 231 32.94 -64.29 6.09
N ASP A 232 33.18 -63.47 5.06
CA ASP A 232 33.94 -63.92 3.89
C ASP A 232 35.39 -64.28 4.25
N GLU A 233 36.09 -63.47 5.07
CA GLU A 233 37.44 -63.79 5.56
C GLU A 233 37.48 -65.11 6.37
N THR A 234 36.54 -65.31 7.29
CA THR A 234 36.48 -66.56 8.08
C THR A 234 36.16 -67.78 7.23
N SER A 235 35.28 -67.65 6.23
CA SER A 235 34.98 -68.74 5.29
C SER A 235 36.20 -69.11 4.44
N ASN A 236 36.96 -68.12 3.95
CA ASN A 236 38.17 -68.35 3.18
C ASN A 236 39.23 -69.08 4.02
N LEU A 237 39.49 -68.61 5.24
CA LEU A 237 40.45 -69.24 6.14
C LEU A 237 40.08 -70.68 6.49
N GLN A 238 38.79 -70.98 6.62
CA GLN A 238 38.31 -72.34 6.90
C GLN A 238 38.50 -73.27 5.70
N THR A 239 38.25 -72.80 4.48
CA THR A 239 38.53 -73.57 3.25
C THR A 239 40.02 -73.79 3.01
N GLU A 240 40.87 -72.83 3.35
CA GLU A 240 42.33 -72.97 3.25
C GLU A 240 42.86 -73.98 4.29
N LEU A 241 42.32 -73.95 5.51
CA LEU A 241 42.65 -74.91 6.56
C LEU A 241 42.24 -76.35 6.21
N GLU A 242 41.05 -76.57 5.63
CA GLU A 242 40.62 -77.88 5.14
C GLU A 242 41.57 -78.42 4.05
N ARG A 243 42.03 -77.55 3.14
CA ARG A 243 42.96 -77.92 2.06
C ARG A 243 44.35 -78.35 2.54
N THR A 244 44.76 -77.94 3.73
CA THR A 244 46.08 -78.30 4.31
C THR A 244 46.08 -79.60 5.10
N LYS A 245 44.91 -80.22 5.30
CA LYS A 245 44.76 -81.50 6.02
C LYS A 245 44.72 -82.73 5.10
N GLU A 246 44.69 -82.52 3.78
CA GLU A 246 44.88 -83.55 2.74
C GLU A 246 46.37 -83.77 2.44
#